data_AF-C6M7A6-F1
#
_entry.id   AF-C6M7A6-F1
#
_cell.length_a   1.000
_cell.length_b   1.000
_cell.length_c   1.000
_cell.angle_alpha   90.00
_cell.angle_beta   90.00
_cell.angle_gamma   90.00
#
_symmetry.space_group_name_H-M   'P 1'
#
loop_
_entity.id
_entity.type
_entity.pdbx_description
1 polymer ?
#
loop_
_entity_poly.entity_id
_entity_poly.type
_entity_poly.pdbx_seq_one_letter_code
_entity_poly.pdbx_strand_id
1 'polypeptide(L)'
;MESQKSNELLQHSPIKQILMTPEIWTGITFTNYYVWMSQGHLIPAHAGFLVFSLISVYLYSKEIKKKVSLILKFSCLLPLAFLFGKIDAIHFYNAKFGIYSEYLNFSVSIWAFFILLSSIPALLMLVVGLGFFCRAIKQKGWAGLKTGIHSVSAFILSFGFIVLGQQIEKWHMLPLLADTYLVSDCNPENKYGNGRYIRKDHKTCYRVGFKGFTPILLPFHAPKP
;
A
#
# COMPACT_ATOMS: atom_id res chain seq x y z
N MET A 1 35.15 39.44 14.28
CA MET A 1 35.93 38.19 14.04
C MET A 1 35.67 37.10 15.09
N GLU A 2 35.00 37.35 16.22
CA GLU A 2 34.67 36.29 17.20
C GLU A 2 33.49 35.38 16.83
N SER A 3 32.55 35.84 15.99
CA SER A 3 31.37 35.06 15.58
C SER A 3 31.66 33.89 14.63
N GLN A 4 32.83 33.85 14.00
CA GLN A 4 33.18 32.79 13.05
C GLN A 4 33.85 31.61 13.75
N LYS A 5 34.57 31.89 14.86
CA LYS A 5 35.26 30.89 15.68
C LYS A 5 34.31 30.07 16.56
N SER A 6 33.18 30.66 16.98
CA SER A 6 32.12 29.94 17.72
C SER A 6 31.35 28.96 16.85
N ASN A 7 31.19 29.25 15.56
CA ASN A 7 30.51 28.36 14.61
C ASN A 7 31.33 27.12 14.25
N GLU A 8 32.67 27.21 14.19
CA GLU A 8 33.53 26.05 13.95
C GLU A 8 33.65 25.14 15.19
N LEU A 9 33.66 25.70 16.40
CA LEU A 9 33.66 24.95 17.66
C LEU A 9 32.33 24.18 17.90
N LEU A 10 31.21 24.73 17.44
CA LEU A 10 29.90 24.05 17.46
C LEU A 10 29.72 23.02 16.34
N GLN A 11 30.63 22.97 15.36
CA GLN A 11 30.56 22.03 14.23
C GLN A 11 31.17 20.67 14.57
N HIS A 12 32.04 20.60 15.59
CA HIS A 12 32.73 19.38 16.04
C HIS A 12 32.18 18.79 17.35
N SER A 13 31.07 19.30 17.88
CA SER A 13 30.48 18.74 19.09
C SER A 13 29.88 17.35 18.83
N PRO A 14 30.33 16.28 19.55
CA PRO A 14 29.81 14.93 19.39
C PRO A 14 28.30 14.84 19.70
N ILE A 15 27.78 15.78 20.49
CA ILE A 15 26.36 15.91 20.81
C ILE A 15 25.53 16.24 19.55
N LYS A 16 26.07 17.07 18.65
CA LYS A 16 25.38 17.42 17.39
C LYS A 16 25.37 16.22 16.43
N GLN A 17 26.44 15.42 16.39
CA GLN A 17 26.49 14.20 15.57
C GLN A 17 25.52 13.12 16.08
N ILE A 18 25.38 12.97 17.39
CA ILE A 18 24.44 12.00 17.99
C ILE A 18 22.98 12.46 17.79
N LEU A 19 22.66 13.75 18.01
CA LEU A 19 21.32 14.30 17.76
C LEU A 19 20.92 14.33 16.28
N MET A 20 21.88 14.33 15.36
CA MET A 20 21.65 14.33 13.90
C MET A 20 21.55 12.94 13.29
N THR A 21 21.47 11.87 14.09
CA THR A 21 21.09 10.56 13.55
C THR A 21 19.56 10.48 13.43
N PRO A 22 19.01 10.21 12.23
CA PRO A 22 17.56 10.19 12.00
C PRO A 22 16.83 9.23 12.93
N GLU A 23 17.45 8.10 13.26
CA GLU A 23 16.90 7.05 14.12
C GLU A 23 16.74 7.52 15.57
N ILE A 24 17.76 8.19 16.13
CA ILE A 24 17.73 8.70 17.51
C ILE A 24 16.74 9.86 17.62
N TRP A 25 16.71 10.76 16.64
CA TRP A 25 15.78 11.91 16.62
C TRP A 25 14.32 11.49 16.46
N THR A 26 14.06 10.47 15.62
CA THR A 26 12.73 9.86 15.47
C THR A 26 12.32 9.18 16.77
N GLY A 27 13.23 8.44 17.41
CA GLY A 27 13.01 7.85 18.73
C GLY A 27 12.61 8.89 19.78
N ILE A 28 13.35 9.99 19.90
CA ILE A 28 13.06 11.09 20.82
C ILE A 28 11.66 11.68 20.55
N THR A 29 11.30 11.88 19.26
CA THR A 29 10.00 12.44 18.86
C THR A 29 8.84 11.54 19.28
N PHE A 30 8.94 10.23 19.05
CA PHE A 30 7.90 9.26 19.43
C PHE A 30 7.83 9.02 20.94
N THR A 31 8.97 8.97 21.63
CA THR A 31 9.00 8.84 23.10
C THR A 31 8.38 10.06 23.77
N ASN A 32 8.70 11.28 23.30
CA ASN A 32 8.12 12.51 23.81
C ASN A 32 6.60 12.54 23.58
N TYR A 33 6.15 12.23 22.37
CA TYR A 33 4.72 12.09 22.07
C TYR A 33 4.00 11.09 22.98
N TYR A 34 4.59 9.91 23.18
CA TYR A 34 4.04 8.86 24.04
C TYR A 34 3.95 9.29 25.52
N VAL A 35 4.99 9.94 26.05
CA VAL A 35 5.00 10.42 27.44
C VAL A 35 3.89 11.45 27.68
N TRP A 36 3.76 12.45 26.80
CA TRP A 36 2.70 13.47 26.94
C TRP A 36 1.29 12.90 26.75
N MET A 37 1.12 11.94 25.82
CA MET A 37 -0.13 11.20 25.67
C MET A 37 -0.47 10.38 26.93
N SER A 38 0.52 9.72 27.53
CA SER A 38 0.32 8.91 28.76
C SER A 38 -0.05 9.75 29.99
N GLN A 39 0.28 11.04 29.98
CA GLN A 39 -0.08 12.02 31.02
C GLN A 39 -1.41 12.75 30.75
N GLY A 40 -2.13 12.38 29.68
CA GLY A 40 -3.43 12.98 29.33
C GLY A 40 -3.35 14.35 28.65
N HIS A 41 -2.17 14.80 28.25
CA HIS A 41 -1.94 16.12 27.67
C HIS A 41 -1.95 16.07 26.13
N LEU A 42 -3.15 15.90 25.55
CA LEU A 42 -3.35 15.67 24.10
C LEU A 42 -2.85 16.82 23.21
N ILE A 43 -3.22 18.06 23.56
CA ILE A 43 -2.90 19.27 22.77
C ILE A 43 -1.38 19.50 22.66
N PRO A 44 -0.62 19.56 23.78
CA PRO A 44 0.83 19.73 23.70
C PRO A 44 1.55 18.50 23.12
N ALA A 45 1.01 17.28 23.23
CA ALA A 45 1.57 16.12 22.55
C ALA A 45 1.55 16.30 21.03
N HIS A 46 0.41 16.71 20.47
CA HIS A 46 0.26 16.94 19.02
C HIS A 46 1.04 18.17 18.56
N ALA A 47 1.02 19.26 19.32
CA ALA A 47 1.79 20.47 19.01
C ALA A 47 3.30 20.19 19.03
N GLY A 48 3.79 19.46 20.04
CA GLY A 48 5.18 19.01 20.12
C GLY A 48 5.55 18.13 18.94
N PHE A 49 4.74 17.11 18.63
CA PHE A 49 4.99 16.23 17.48
C PHE A 49 5.08 17.00 16.16
N LEU A 50 4.22 17.99 15.93
CA LEU A 50 4.26 18.84 14.75
C LEU A 50 5.53 19.69 14.68
N VAL A 51 5.93 20.32 15.80
CA VAL A 51 7.16 21.11 15.88
C VAL A 51 8.40 20.24 15.64
N PHE A 52 8.49 19.09 16.29
CA PHE A 52 9.59 18.14 16.10
C PHE A 52 9.62 17.56 14.68
N SER A 53 8.45 17.33 14.07
CA SER A 53 8.35 16.91 12.66
C SER A 53 8.84 18.00 11.71
N LEU A 54 8.47 19.26 11.93
CA LEU A 54 8.94 20.40 11.13
C LEU A 54 10.45 20.60 11.27
N ILE A 55 10.99 20.47 12.49
CA ILE A 55 12.45 20.50 12.73
C ILE A 55 13.14 19.33 12.02
N SER A 56 12.54 18.14 12.04
CA SER A 56 13.06 16.97 11.30
C SER A 56 13.06 17.23 9.79
N VAL A 57 11.98 17.81 9.26
CA VAL A 57 11.89 18.20 7.85
C VAL A 57 12.95 19.24 7.48
N TYR A 58 13.24 20.19 8.37
CA TYR A 58 14.27 21.21 8.16
C TYR A 58 15.69 20.61 8.19
N LEU A 59 16.04 19.87 9.26
CA LEU A 59 17.35 19.26 9.48
C LEU A 59 17.70 18.23 8.42
N TYR A 60 16.73 17.39 8.04
CA TYR A 60 16.92 16.32 7.05
C TYR A 60 16.37 16.69 5.67
N SER A 61 16.11 17.99 5.41
CA SER A 61 15.47 18.47 4.18
C SER A 61 16.14 17.96 2.90
N LYS A 62 17.47 17.79 2.87
CA LYS A 62 18.20 17.27 1.70
C LYS A 62 17.97 15.77 1.49
N GLU A 63 18.02 14.97 2.55
CA GLU A 63 17.74 13.53 2.46
C GLU A 63 16.28 13.23 2.21
N ILE A 64 15.39 13.98 2.87
CA ILE A 64 13.95 13.93 2.66
C ILE A 64 13.64 14.33 1.23
N LYS A 65 14.21 15.42 0.68
CA LYS A 65 14.05 15.77 -0.74
C LYS A 65 14.50 14.66 -1.67
N LYS A 66 15.58 13.94 -1.36
CA LYS A 66 16.07 12.81 -2.18
C LYS A 66 15.11 11.61 -2.13
N LYS A 67 14.62 11.25 -0.93
CA LYS A 67 13.65 10.15 -0.74
C LYS A 67 12.27 10.51 -1.29
N VAL A 68 11.79 11.73 -1.06
CA VAL A 68 10.53 12.28 -1.57
C VAL A 68 10.58 12.46 -3.08
N SER A 69 11.70 12.90 -3.66
CA SER A 69 11.86 12.94 -5.12
C SER A 69 11.78 11.55 -5.73
N LEU A 70 12.36 10.54 -5.08
CA LEU A 70 12.21 9.15 -5.50
C LEU A 70 10.74 8.71 -5.43
N ILE A 71 10.07 8.94 -4.30
CA ILE A 71 8.64 8.61 -4.11
C ILE A 71 7.76 9.32 -5.15
N LEU A 72 8.00 10.61 -5.41
CA LEU A 72 7.30 11.40 -6.42
C LEU A 72 7.53 10.86 -7.84
N LYS A 73 8.74 10.38 -8.16
CA LYS A 73 9.00 9.72 -9.45
C LYS A 73 8.19 8.44 -9.64
N PHE A 74 7.95 7.69 -8.57
CA PHE A 74 7.09 6.50 -8.59
C PHE A 74 5.60 6.84 -8.33
N SER A 75 5.28 8.08 -7.96
CA SER A 75 3.92 8.49 -7.63
C SER A 75 3.00 8.46 -8.85
N CYS A 76 3.51 8.74 -10.06
CA CYS A 76 2.74 8.59 -11.29
C CYS A 76 2.35 7.13 -11.61
N LEU A 77 3.10 6.15 -11.09
CA LEU A 77 2.81 4.73 -11.31
C LEU A 77 1.70 4.21 -10.40
N LEU A 78 1.47 4.83 -9.24
CA LEU A 78 0.39 4.45 -8.32
C LEU A 78 -1.01 4.57 -8.96
N PRO A 79 -1.44 5.73 -9.50
CA PRO A 79 -2.76 5.86 -10.10
C PRO A 79 -2.90 5.00 -11.37
N LEU A 80 -1.81 4.81 -12.14
CA LEU A 80 -1.83 3.91 -13.30
C LEU A 80 -2.03 2.45 -12.88
N ALA A 81 -1.27 1.95 -11.91
CA ALA A 81 -1.41 0.59 -11.39
C ALA A 81 -2.81 0.36 -10.79
N PHE A 82 -3.34 1.35 -10.07
CA PHE A 82 -4.70 1.29 -9.52
C PHE A 82 -5.76 1.27 -10.64
N LEU A 83 -5.62 2.11 -11.66
CA LEU A 83 -6.53 2.13 -12.80
C LEU A 83 -6.53 0.79 -13.56
N PHE A 84 -5.35 0.26 -13.89
CA PHE A 84 -5.22 -1.05 -14.53
C PHE A 84 -5.79 -2.16 -13.65
N GLY A 85 -5.55 -2.11 -12.34
CA GLY A 85 -6.15 -3.05 -11.39
C GLY A 85 -7.68 -3.00 -11.36
N LYS A 86 -8.30 -1.83 -11.54
CA LYS A 86 -9.77 -1.72 -11.65
C LYS A 86 -10.29 -2.30 -12.96
N ILE A 87 -9.63 -2.01 -14.08
CA ILE A 87 -10.00 -2.55 -15.40
C ILE A 87 -9.92 -4.08 -15.39
N ASP A 88 -8.82 -4.62 -14.86
CA ASP A 88 -8.62 -6.06 -14.66
C ASP A 88 -9.73 -6.68 -13.80
N ALA A 89 -10.05 -6.08 -12.65
CA ALA A 89 -11.11 -6.56 -11.78
C ALA A 89 -12.49 -6.58 -12.46
N ILE A 90 -12.82 -5.53 -13.23
CA ILE A 90 -14.09 -5.45 -13.97
C ILE A 90 -14.16 -6.58 -15.00
N HIS A 91 -13.11 -6.76 -15.79
CA HIS A 91 -13.06 -7.84 -16.78
C HIS A 91 -13.17 -9.21 -16.13
N PHE A 92 -12.46 -9.44 -15.02
CA PHE A 92 -12.48 -10.69 -14.29
C PHE A 92 -13.89 -11.02 -13.75
N TYR A 93 -14.54 -10.10 -13.03
CA TYR A 93 -15.87 -10.34 -12.47
C TYR A 93 -16.94 -10.45 -13.56
N ASN A 94 -16.82 -9.70 -14.65
CA ASN A 94 -17.72 -9.83 -15.78
C ASN A 94 -17.55 -11.18 -16.48
N ALA A 95 -16.32 -11.62 -16.76
CA ALA A 95 -16.08 -12.91 -17.41
C ALA A 95 -16.49 -14.09 -16.51
N LYS A 96 -16.24 -14.02 -15.20
CA LYS A 96 -16.46 -15.13 -14.27
C LYS A 96 -17.90 -15.22 -13.76
N PHE A 97 -18.54 -14.09 -13.50
CA PHE A 97 -19.88 -14.04 -12.89
C PHE A 97 -20.92 -13.30 -13.73
N GLY A 98 -20.53 -12.66 -14.84
CA GLY A 98 -21.44 -11.88 -15.67
C GLY A 98 -21.96 -10.62 -14.98
N ILE A 99 -21.29 -10.14 -13.94
CA ILE A 99 -21.71 -8.93 -13.20
C ILE A 99 -21.34 -7.70 -14.03
N TYR A 100 -22.28 -6.78 -14.21
CA TYR A 100 -22.03 -5.52 -14.90
C TYR A 100 -21.18 -4.58 -14.03
N SER A 101 -20.34 -3.77 -14.69
CA SER A 101 -19.40 -2.87 -14.01
C SER A 101 -20.08 -1.84 -13.11
N GLU A 102 -21.32 -1.44 -13.42
CA GLU A 102 -22.11 -0.51 -12.62
C GLU A 102 -22.47 -1.06 -11.21
N TYR A 103 -22.41 -2.37 -11.02
CA TYR A 103 -22.66 -3.02 -9.72
C TYR A 103 -21.38 -3.37 -8.95
N LEU A 104 -20.21 -2.97 -9.47
CA LEU A 104 -18.90 -3.26 -8.90
C LEU A 104 -18.19 -1.95 -8.57
N ASN A 105 -18.22 -1.54 -7.30
CA ASN A 105 -17.67 -0.27 -6.86
C ASN A 105 -16.55 -0.46 -5.83
N PHE A 106 -16.87 -1.04 -4.68
CA PHE A 106 -15.89 -1.33 -3.64
C PHE A 106 -15.03 -2.55 -3.99
N SER A 107 -15.61 -3.56 -4.62
CA SER A 107 -14.93 -4.81 -4.97
C SER A 107 -13.76 -4.59 -5.92
N VAL A 108 -13.96 -3.76 -6.95
CA VAL A 108 -12.92 -3.41 -7.93
C VAL A 108 -11.84 -2.55 -7.30
N SER A 109 -12.18 -1.71 -6.33
CA SER A 109 -11.24 -0.84 -5.63
C SER A 109 -10.36 -1.64 -4.66
N ILE A 110 -10.94 -2.60 -3.94
CA ILE A 110 -10.20 -3.53 -3.07
C ILE A 110 -9.28 -4.42 -3.92
N TRP A 111 -9.76 -4.95 -5.05
CA TRP A 111 -8.94 -5.71 -5.98
C TRP A 111 -7.75 -4.90 -6.50
N ALA A 112 -8.02 -3.71 -7.02
CA ALA A 112 -7.00 -2.80 -7.52
C ALA A 112 -5.96 -2.43 -6.44
N PHE A 113 -6.39 -2.28 -5.19
CA PHE A 113 -5.49 -2.03 -4.07
C PHE A 113 -4.52 -3.19 -3.83
N PHE A 114 -4.99 -4.44 -3.84
CA PHE A 114 -4.11 -5.60 -3.71
C PHE A 114 -3.16 -5.77 -4.91
N ILE A 115 -3.64 -5.53 -6.13
CA ILE A 115 -2.78 -5.52 -7.33
C ILE A 115 -1.72 -4.42 -7.19
N LEU A 116 -2.06 -3.25 -6.68
CA LEU A 116 -1.11 -2.18 -6.43
C LEU A 116 -0.06 -2.57 -5.36
N LEU A 117 -0.49 -3.21 -4.26
CA LEU A 117 0.40 -3.70 -3.20
C LEU A 117 1.35 -4.80 -3.66
N SER A 118 1.05 -5.51 -4.75
CA SER A 118 1.92 -6.56 -5.30
C SER A 118 2.77 -6.04 -6.46
N SER A 119 2.18 -5.33 -7.42
CA SER A 119 2.84 -4.89 -8.64
C SER A 119 3.89 -3.79 -8.43
N ILE A 120 3.64 -2.83 -7.54
CA ILE A 120 4.60 -1.74 -7.27
C ILE A 120 5.87 -2.27 -6.59
N PRO A 121 5.80 -3.06 -5.50
CA PRO A 121 7.00 -3.68 -4.93
C PRO A 121 7.70 -4.63 -5.90
N ALA A 122 6.95 -5.40 -6.71
CA ALA A 122 7.53 -6.26 -7.73
C ALA A 122 8.40 -5.46 -8.72
N LEU A 123 7.87 -4.35 -9.25
CA LEU A 123 8.59 -3.49 -10.18
C LEU A 123 9.81 -2.82 -9.52
N LEU A 124 9.66 -2.32 -8.29
CA LEU A 124 10.76 -1.71 -7.55
C LEU A 124 11.91 -2.71 -7.33
N MET A 125 11.59 -3.93 -6.89
CA MET A 125 12.58 -4.98 -6.68
C MET A 125 13.25 -5.42 -7.99
N LEU A 126 12.51 -5.42 -9.10
CA LEU A 126 13.06 -5.71 -10.42
C LEU A 126 14.08 -4.64 -10.85
N VAL A 127 13.75 -3.36 -10.71
CA VAL A 127 14.65 -2.23 -11.03
C VAL A 127 15.89 -2.26 -10.15
N VAL A 128 15.72 -2.51 -8.84
CA VAL A 128 16.84 -2.65 -7.89
C VAL A 128 17.72 -3.86 -8.25
N GLY A 129 17.10 -4.99 -8.59
CA GLY A 129 17.79 -6.21 -9.02
C GLY A 129 18.65 -6.00 -10.27
N LEU A 130 18.11 -5.33 -11.28
CA LEU A 130 18.84 -4.92 -12.49
C LEU A 130 20.00 -3.96 -12.15
N GLY A 131 19.77 -3.00 -11.25
CA GLY A 131 20.81 -2.08 -10.80
C GLY A 131 21.98 -2.80 -10.12
N PHE A 132 21.70 -3.78 -9.26
CA PHE A 132 22.74 -4.61 -8.66
C PHE A 132 23.41 -5.54 -9.68
N PHE A 133 22.66 -6.10 -10.63
CA PHE A 133 23.20 -6.95 -11.69
C PHE A 133 24.27 -6.20 -12.52
N CYS A 134 23.93 -5.01 -13.02
CA CYS A 134 24.84 -4.17 -13.77
C CYS A 134 26.10 -3.78 -12.98
N ARG A 135 26.00 -3.63 -11.66
CA ARG A 135 27.15 -3.36 -10.78
C ARG A 135 27.99 -4.61 -10.54
N ALA A 136 27.36 -5.77 -10.35
CA ALA A 136 28.04 -7.04 -10.14
C ALA A 136 28.94 -7.39 -11.33
N ILE A 137 28.48 -7.17 -12.57
CA ILE A 137 29.26 -7.40 -13.79
C ILE A 137 30.53 -6.52 -13.83
N LYS A 138 30.47 -5.30 -13.30
CA LYS A 138 31.59 -4.35 -13.30
C LYS A 138 32.59 -4.59 -12.17
N GLN A 139 32.21 -5.30 -11.11
CA GLN A 139 33.05 -5.55 -9.94
C GLN A 139 33.71 -6.92 -10.03
N LYS A 140 34.98 -7.02 -9.60
CA LYS A 140 35.73 -8.28 -9.57
C LYS A 140 35.79 -8.87 -8.16
N GLY A 141 35.94 -10.19 -8.07
CA GLY A 141 36.15 -10.90 -6.81
C GLY A 141 34.96 -10.86 -5.85
N TRP A 142 35.25 -10.86 -4.55
CA TRP A 142 34.26 -10.95 -3.47
C TRP A 142 33.20 -9.83 -3.46
N ALA A 143 33.57 -8.61 -3.87
CA ALA A 143 32.64 -7.48 -3.96
C ALA A 143 31.59 -7.70 -5.06
N GLY A 144 32.00 -8.26 -6.20
CA GLY A 144 31.10 -8.65 -7.28
C GLY A 144 30.14 -9.77 -6.86
N LEU A 145 30.65 -10.79 -6.15
CA LEU A 145 29.83 -11.87 -5.61
C LEU A 145 28.76 -11.37 -4.63
N LYS A 146 29.15 -10.54 -3.65
CA LYS A 146 28.22 -9.93 -2.68
C LYS A 146 27.12 -9.12 -3.38
N THR A 147 27.50 -8.31 -4.37
CA THR A 147 26.55 -7.53 -5.17
C THR A 147 25.63 -8.42 -6.02
N GLY A 148 26.16 -9.53 -6.55
CA GLY A 148 25.39 -10.54 -7.29
C GLY A 148 24.33 -11.20 -6.42
N ILE A 149 24.65 -11.55 -5.16
CA ILE A 149 23.66 -12.10 -4.22
C ILE A 149 22.51 -11.10 -4.01
N HIS A 150 22.80 -9.81 -3.79
CA HIS A 150 21.75 -8.80 -3.67
C HIS A 150 20.86 -8.68 -4.91
N SER A 151 21.43 -8.84 -6.11
CA SER A 151 20.68 -8.88 -7.36
C SER A 151 19.73 -10.07 -7.42
N VAL A 152 20.23 -11.27 -7.13
CA VAL A 152 19.42 -12.51 -7.12
C VAL A 152 18.30 -12.42 -6.08
N SER A 153 18.60 -11.97 -4.87
CA SER A 153 17.58 -11.79 -3.83
C SER A 153 16.49 -10.82 -4.24
N ALA A 154 16.84 -9.71 -4.90
CA ALA A 154 15.87 -8.75 -5.41
C ALA A 154 14.98 -9.36 -6.52
N PHE A 155 15.54 -10.16 -7.43
CA PHE A 155 14.74 -10.88 -8.43
C PHE A 155 13.80 -11.92 -7.81
N ILE A 156 14.26 -12.67 -6.82
CA ILE A 156 13.42 -13.64 -6.09
C ILE A 156 12.26 -12.92 -5.41
N LEU A 157 12.52 -11.79 -4.72
CA LEU A 157 11.47 -10.99 -4.09
C LEU A 157 10.48 -10.43 -5.12
N SER A 158 10.97 -9.93 -6.24
CA SER A 158 10.12 -9.45 -7.35
C SER A 158 9.17 -10.55 -7.83
N PHE A 159 9.70 -11.75 -8.09
CA PHE A 159 8.89 -12.90 -8.51
C PHE A 159 7.88 -13.31 -7.43
N GLY A 160 8.29 -13.31 -6.15
CA GLY A 160 7.39 -13.58 -5.03
C GLY A 160 6.20 -12.63 -4.97
N PHE A 161 6.41 -11.33 -5.22
CA PHE A 161 5.32 -10.36 -5.28
C PHE A 161 4.39 -10.58 -6.49
N ILE A 162 4.91 -10.98 -7.65
CA ILE A 162 4.08 -11.32 -8.82
C ILE A 162 3.18 -12.52 -8.50
N VAL A 163 3.73 -13.58 -7.91
CA VAL A 163 2.97 -14.77 -7.50
C VAL A 163 1.93 -14.43 -6.44
N LEU A 164 2.24 -13.53 -5.50
CA LEU A 164 1.29 -13.04 -4.51
C LEU A 164 0.13 -12.28 -5.17
N GLY A 165 0.42 -11.44 -6.17
CA GLY A 165 -0.59 -10.74 -6.96
C GLY A 165 -1.57 -11.71 -7.63
N GLN A 166 -1.08 -12.81 -8.21
CA GLN A 166 -1.92 -13.84 -8.84
C GLN A 166 -2.82 -14.60 -7.84
N GLN A 167 -2.51 -14.62 -6.55
CA GLN A 167 -3.39 -15.27 -5.58
C GLN A 167 -4.73 -14.53 -5.43
N ILE A 168 -4.84 -13.26 -5.85
CA ILE A 168 -6.10 -12.53 -5.70
C ILE A 168 -7.26 -13.18 -6.43
N GLU A 169 -7.01 -13.82 -7.57
CA GLU A 169 -8.05 -14.55 -8.31
C GLU A 169 -8.65 -15.72 -7.51
N LYS A 170 -7.87 -16.31 -6.59
CA LYS A 170 -8.37 -17.32 -5.66
C LYS A 170 -9.24 -16.69 -4.58
N TRP A 171 -8.80 -15.54 -4.05
CA TRP A 171 -9.51 -14.78 -3.02
C TRP A 171 -10.57 -13.82 -3.56
N HIS A 172 -10.89 -13.89 -4.86
CA HIS A 172 -11.83 -13.04 -5.59
C HIS A 172 -13.21 -12.85 -4.95
N MET A 173 -13.69 -13.81 -4.16
CA MET A 173 -14.97 -13.63 -3.47
C MET A 173 -14.86 -12.60 -2.32
N LEU A 174 -13.69 -12.45 -1.71
CA LEU A 174 -13.50 -11.54 -0.57
C LEU A 174 -13.69 -10.06 -0.96
N PRO A 175 -13.06 -9.53 -2.03
CA PRO A 175 -13.39 -8.19 -2.50
C PRO A 175 -14.86 -8.09 -2.92
N LEU A 176 -15.41 -9.12 -3.60
CA LEU A 176 -16.80 -9.11 -4.08
C LEU A 176 -17.83 -8.92 -2.97
N LEU A 177 -17.57 -9.46 -1.77
CA LEU A 177 -18.46 -9.29 -0.62
C LEU A 177 -18.64 -7.83 -0.19
N ALA A 178 -17.73 -6.93 -0.57
CA ALA A 178 -17.83 -5.51 -0.24
C ALA A 178 -18.98 -4.80 -0.99
N ASP A 179 -19.36 -5.29 -2.19
CA ASP A 179 -20.53 -4.79 -2.93
C ASP A 179 -21.79 -5.65 -2.69
N THR A 180 -21.81 -6.45 -1.61
CA THR A 180 -22.99 -7.25 -1.25
C THR A 180 -23.74 -6.63 -0.07
N TYR A 181 -25.04 -6.38 -0.26
CA TYR A 181 -25.87 -5.62 0.66
C TYR A 181 -27.00 -6.46 1.25
N LEU A 182 -27.35 -6.20 2.51
CA LEU A 182 -28.49 -6.86 3.17
C LEU A 182 -29.82 -6.37 2.60
N VAL A 183 -29.93 -5.05 2.42
CA VAL A 183 -31.07 -4.36 1.82
C VAL A 183 -30.58 -3.72 0.53
N SER A 184 -31.15 -4.16 -0.60
CA SER A 184 -30.83 -3.67 -1.94
C SER A 184 -32.06 -3.78 -2.82
N ASP A 185 -31.98 -3.25 -4.03
CA ASP A 185 -32.98 -3.44 -5.08
C ASP A 185 -33.18 -4.93 -5.47
N CYS A 186 -32.21 -5.80 -5.17
CA CYS A 186 -32.34 -7.25 -5.30
C CYS A 186 -33.13 -7.91 -4.14
N ASN A 187 -33.24 -7.25 -2.99
CA ASN A 187 -33.98 -7.72 -1.81
C ASN A 187 -34.69 -6.54 -1.13
N PRO A 188 -35.66 -5.89 -1.81
CA PRO A 188 -36.38 -4.77 -1.24
C PRO A 188 -37.13 -5.25 0.00
N GLU A 189 -37.08 -4.46 1.07
CA GLU A 189 -37.77 -4.73 2.34
C GLU A 189 -37.49 -6.11 2.95
N ASN A 190 -36.33 -6.68 2.62
CA ASN A 190 -35.91 -8.00 3.10
C ASN A 190 -36.84 -9.17 2.70
N LYS A 191 -37.53 -9.05 1.55
CA LYS A 191 -38.49 -10.04 1.03
C LYS A 191 -37.95 -11.48 0.96
N TYR A 192 -36.69 -11.66 0.62
CA TYR A 192 -36.03 -12.97 0.48
C TYR A 192 -35.29 -13.41 1.75
N GLY A 193 -35.51 -12.69 2.86
CA GLY A 193 -34.92 -12.95 4.16
C GLY A 193 -33.46 -12.53 4.27
N ASN A 194 -32.89 -12.79 5.44
CA ASN A 194 -31.53 -12.40 5.79
C ASN A 194 -30.50 -13.06 4.84
N GLY A 195 -29.75 -12.23 4.13
CA GLY A 195 -28.73 -12.63 3.17
C GLY A 195 -28.08 -11.39 2.59
N ARG A 196 -26.88 -11.53 2.02
CA ARG A 196 -26.26 -10.45 1.25
C ARG A 196 -26.52 -10.68 -0.23
N TYR A 197 -26.83 -9.61 -0.95
CA TYR A 197 -27.26 -9.65 -2.34
C TYR A 197 -26.45 -8.68 -3.18
N ILE A 198 -26.24 -9.04 -4.44
CA ILE A 198 -25.61 -8.20 -5.45
C ILE A 198 -26.32 -8.39 -6.79
N ARG A 199 -26.52 -7.31 -7.53
CA ARG A 199 -27.10 -7.38 -8.87
C ARG A 199 -26.07 -7.88 -9.87
N LYS A 200 -26.48 -8.80 -10.72
CA LYS A 200 -25.67 -9.27 -11.84
C LYS A 200 -25.92 -8.40 -13.08
N ASP A 201 -27.19 -8.32 -13.46
CA ASP A 201 -27.70 -7.65 -14.65
C ASP A 201 -29.13 -7.11 -14.38
N HIS A 202 -29.79 -6.57 -15.41
CA HIS A 202 -31.14 -5.99 -15.28
C HIS A 202 -32.24 -6.99 -14.90
N LYS A 203 -31.98 -8.30 -14.98
CA LYS A 203 -32.95 -9.39 -14.77
C LYS A 203 -32.56 -10.33 -13.63
N THR A 204 -31.30 -10.34 -13.22
CA THR A 204 -30.74 -11.38 -12.36
C THR A 204 -29.99 -10.77 -11.19
N CYS A 205 -30.20 -11.35 -10.02
CA CYS A 205 -29.46 -11.04 -8.81
C CYS A 205 -28.77 -12.29 -8.27
N TYR A 206 -27.71 -12.10 -7.51
CA TYR A 206 -27.05 -13.15 -6.75
C TYR A 206 -27.34 -12.98 -5.26
N ARG A 207 -27.69 -14.09 -4.61
CA ARG A 207 -27.65 -14.22 -3.15
C ARG A 207 -26.34 -14.87 -2.76
N VAL A 208 -25.65 -14.30 -1.77
CA VAL A 208 -24.46 -14.92 -1.17
C VAL A 208 -24.91 -16.08 -0.29
N GLY A 209 -24.48 -17.28 -0.66
CA GLY A 209 -24.55 -18.48 0.18
C GLY A 209 -23.16 -18.92 0.63
N PHE A 210 -23.09 -20.01 1.39
CA PHE A 210 -21.82 -20.61 1.83
C PHE A 210 -21.84 -22.12 1.62
N LYS A 211 -20.75 -22.65 1.04
CA LYS A 211 -20.46 -24.09 1.00
C LYS A 211 -19.29 -24.34 1.92
N GLY A 212 -19.57 -24.76 3.16
CA GLY A 212 -18.58 -24.73 4.24
C GLY A 212 -18.21 -23.28 4.58
N PHE A 213 -16.92 -22.95 4.61
CA PHE A 213 -16.43 -21.58 4.82
C PHE A 213 -16.27 -20.77 3.53
N THR A 214 -16.54 -21.36 2.36
CA THR A 214 -16.35 -20.69 1.08
C THR A 214 -17.65 -20.01 0.62
N PRO A 215 -17.64 -18.68 0.39
CA PRO A 215 -18.81 -17.99 -0.13
C PRO A 215 -19.08 -18.41 -1.58
N ILE A 216 -20.36 -18.58 -1.91
CA ILE A 216 -20.86 -18.93 -3.24
C ILE A 216 -21.95 -17.96 -3.65
N LEU A 217 -22.15 -17.78 -4.96
CA LEU A 217 -23.22 -16.94 -5.51
C LEU A 217 -24.34 -17.82 -6.06
N LEU A 218 -25.55 -17.60 -5.55
CA LEU A 218 -26.75 -18.32 -5.96
C LEU A 218 -27.61 -17.38 -6.83
N PRO A 219 -27.70 -17.59 -8.16
CA PRO A 219 -28.48 -16.72 -9.03
C PRO A 219 -29.98 -16.90 -8.79
N PHE A 220 -30.73 -15.81 -8.88
CA PHE A 220 -32.19 -15.83 -8.93
C PHE A 220 -32.71 -14.69 -9.80
N HIS A 221 -33.92 -14.88 -10.34
CA HIS A 221 -34.56 -13.88 -11.19
C HIS A 221 -35.17 -12.76 -10.34
N ALA A 222 -34.74 -11.53 -10.59
CA ALA A 222 -35.20 -10.32 -9.92
C ALA A 222 -35.03 -9.12 -10.87
N PRO A 223 -36.00 -8.89 -11.78
CA PRO A 223 -35.94 -7.76 -12.69
C PRO A 223 -35.90 -6.44 -11.92
N LYS A 224 -35.15 -5.47 -12.46
CA LYS A 224 -35.07 -4.13 -11.89
C LYS A 224 -36.48 -3.52 -11.86
N PRO A 225 -36.93 -2.94 -10.73
CA PRO A 225 -38.21 -2.24 -10.66
C PRO A 225 -38.26 -1.03 -11.59
#